data_AF-A0A192D8Q2-F1
#
_entry.id   AF-A0A192D8Q2-F1
#
_cell.length_a   1.000
_cell.length_b   1.000
_cell.length_c   1.000
_cell.angle_alpha   90.00
_cell.angle_beta   90.00
_cell.angle_gamma   90.00
#
_symmetry.space_group_name_H-M   'P 1'
#
loop_
_entity.id
_entity.type
_entity.pdbx_description
1 polymer ?
#
loop_
_entity_poly.entity_id
_entity_poly.type
_entity_poly.pdbx_seq_one_letter_code
_entity_poly.pdbx_strand_id
1 'polypeptide(L)'
;MLTAILSAAMALQAAPAAPAPLPEPAPLSQDNRALLRCASAFALVARAQTQGEAEAKGWPDLTVRGREFFVRALAQLMDETGRDRVAIAALANSEAQALAASGDVPRIMPSCLLMLEAAKL
;
A
#
# COMPACT_ATOMS: atom_id res chain seq x y z
N MET A 1 -37.27 44.12 52.61
CA MET A 1 -37.98 43.09 51.85
C MET A 1 -37.94 43.47 50.38
N LEU A 2 -37.17 42.73 49.56
CA LEU A 2 -37.52 42.28 48.21
C LEU A 2 -36.29 41.63 47.58
N THR A 3 -36.27 40.30 47.64
CA THR A 3 -35.36 39.44 46.89
C THR A 3 -36.12 39.01 45.63
N ALA A 4 -35.54 39.17 44.44
CA ALA A 4 -36.05 38.50 43.24
C ALA A 4 -34.87 38.10 42.37
N ILE A 5 -34.84 36.81 42.06
CA ILE A 5 -33.67 36.01 41.72
C ILE A 5 -33.45 35.97 40.21
N LEU A 6 -32.19 36.07 39.85
CA LEU A 6 -31.61 35.90 38.52
C LEU A 6 -31.85 34.46 38.02
N SER A 7 -32.56 34.28 36.91
CA SER A 7 -32.75 32.98 36.26
C SER A 7 -32.08 32.97 34.89
N ALA A 8 -30.79 32.63 34.85
CA ALA A 8 -30.08 32.33 33.61
C ALA A 8 -30.29 30.84 33.27
N ALA A 9 -31.19 30.55 32.33
CA ALA A 9 -31.37 29.22 31.80
C ALA A 9 -30.18 28.88 30.88
N MET A 10 -29.22 28.09 31.39
CA MET A 10 -28.22 27.43 30.55
C MET A 10 -28.91 26.35 29.72
N ALA A 11 -29.11 26.62 28.43
CA ALA A 11 -29.43 25.60 27.46
C ALA A 11 -28.15 24.78 27.19
N LEU A 12 -28.09 23.57 27.71
CA LEU A 12 -27.03 22.60 27.42
C LEU A 12 -27.32 21.98 26.05
N GLN A 13 -26.74 22.52 24.98
CA GLN A 13 -26.80 21.87 23.66
C GLN A 13 -25.96 20.59 23.70
N ALA A 14 -26.62 19.45 23.56
CA ALA A 14 -25.95 18.17 23.34
C ALA A 14 -25.21 18.20 21.99
N ALA A 15 -23.90 18.36 22.03
CA ALA A 15 -23.05 18.22 20.86
C ALA A 15 -23.07 16.77 20.36
N PRO A 16 -23.17 16.52 19.04
CA PRO A 16 -23.11 15.16 18.51
C PRO A 16 -21.74 14.57 18.81
N ALA A 17 -21.72 13.39 19.42
CA ALA A 17 -20.50 12.63 19.64
C ALA A 17 -19.91 12.24 18.28
N ALA A 18 -18.69 12.72 18.00
CA ALA A 18 -17.95 12.27 16.82
C ALA A 18 -17.67 10.76 16.95
N PRO A 19 -17.80 9.98 15.86
CA PRO A 19 -17.46 8.56 15.89
C PRO A 19 -15.98 8.37 16.27
N ALA A 20 -15.73 7.40 17.15
CA ALA A 20 -14.37 7.06 17.57
C ALA A 20 -13.54 6.64 16.35
N PRO A 21 -12.27 7.06 16.25
CA PRO A 21 -11.38 6.62 15.17
C PRO A 21 -11.31 5.09 15.14
N LEU A 22 -11.49 4.50 13.96
CA LEU A 22 -11.20 3.08 13.77
C LEU A 22 -9.71 2.84 14.05
N PRO A 23 -9.33 1.69 14.64
CA PRO A 23 -7.93 1.34 14.84
C PRO A 23 -7.18 1.38 13.51
N GLU A 24 -6.06 2.10 13.45
CA GLU A 24 -5.21 2.06 12.26
C GLU A 24 -4.68 0.64 12.05
N PRO A 25 -4.71 0.12 10.82
CA PRO A 25 -4.20 -1.21 10.54
C PRO A 25 -2.70 -1.24 10.79
N ALA A 26 -2.26 -2.28 11.53
CA ALA A 26 -0.87 -2.44 11.96
C ALA A 26 0.13 -2.27 10.80
N PRO A 27 1.35 -1.76 11.09
CA PRO A 27 2.39 -1.66 10.09
C PRO A 27 2.71 -3.04 9.52
N LEU A 28 3.02 -3.09 8.21
CA LEU A 28 3.42 -4.34 7.55
C LEU A 28 4.67 -4.93 8.21
N SER A 29 4.75 -6.26 8.30
CA SER A 29 5.98 -6.98 8.66
C SER A 29 7.11 -6.66 7.67
N GLN A 30 8.35 -6.96 8.03
CA GLN A 30 9.48 -6.76 7.11
C GLN A 30 9.33 -7.58 5.82
N ASP A 31 8.87 -8.81 5.94
CA ASP A 31 8.64 -9.71 4.81
C ASP A 31 7.53 -9.16 3.89
N ASN A 32 6.45 -8.65 4.47
CA ASN A 32 5.35 -8.06 3.71
C ASN A 32 5.73 -6.76 3.01
N ARG A 33 6.62 -5.97 3.62
CA ARG A 33 7.21 -4.82 2.92
C ARG A 33 8.09 -5.23 1.76
N ALA A 34 8.92 -6.28 1.92
CA ALA A 34 9.76 -6.78 0.85
C ALA A 34 8.92 -7.34 -0.32
N LEU A 35 7.87 -8.11 0.01
CA LEU A 35 6.91 -8.66 -0.94
C LEU A 35 6.22 -7.56 -1.75
N LEU A 36 5.69 -6.53 -1.05
CA LEU A 36 5.06 -5.37 -1.68
C LEU A 36 6.04 -4.62 -2.60
N ARG A 37 7.26 -4.38 -2.12
CA ARG A 37 8.32 -3.70 -2.87
C ARG A 37 8.66 -4.42 -4.17
N CYS A 38 8.87 -5.73 -4.11
CA CYS A 38 9.20 -6.51 -5.29
C CYS A 38 8.03 -6.64 -6.26
N ALA A 39 6.81 -6.81 -5.76
CA ALA A 39 5.61 -6.79 -6.59
C ALA A 39 5.48 -5.45 -7.36
N SER A 40 5.62 -4.32 -6.66
CA SER A 40 5.54 -2.99 -7.27
C SER A 40 6.68 -2.73 -8.26
N ALA A 41 7.90 -3.18 -7.96
CA ALA A 41 9.04 -3.07 -8.88
C ALA A 41 8.79 -3.84 -10.19
N PHE A 42 8.25 -5.06 -10.11
CA PHE A 42 7.90 -5.83 -11.31
C PHE A 42 6.78 -5.18 -12.11
N ALA A 43 5.78 -4.61 -11.46
CA ALA A 43 4.71 -3.89 -12.15
C ALA A 43 5.25 -2.67 -12.93
N LEU A 44 6.19 -1.92 -12.35
CA LEU A 44 6.86 -0.81 -13.02
C LEU A 44 7.66 -1.26 -14.24
N VAL A 45 8.50 -2.29 -14.09
CA VAL A 45 9.31 -2.80 -15.21
C VAL A 45 8.44 -3.42 -16.29
N ALA A 46 7.44 -4.23 -15.95
CA ALA A 46 6.51 -4.83 -16.91
C ALA A 46 5.76 -3.76 -17.71
N ARG A 47 5.35 -2.67 -17.07
CA ARG A 47 4.77 -1.51 -17.75
C ARG A 47 5.78 -0.88 -18.71
N ALA A 48 6.99 -0.58 -18.25
CA ALA A 48 8.03 0.03 -19.08
C ALA A 48 8.42 -0.86 -20.29
N GLN A 49 8.46 -2.20 -20.10
CA GLN A 49 8.63 -3.18 -21.18
C GLN A 49 7.50 -3.12 -22.21
N THR A 50 6.25 -3.03 -21.74
CA THR A 50 5.07 -2.88 -22.62
C THR A 50 5.11 -1.54 -23.38
N GLN A 51 5.69 -0.50 -22.79
CA GLN A 51 5.87 0.82 -23.40
C GLN A 51 7.11 0.90 -24.32
N GLY A 52 7.94 -0.15 -24.36
CA GLY A 52 9.12 -0.23 -25.22
C GLY A 52 10.34 0.57 -24.71
N GLU A 53 10.34 0.97 -23.44
CA GLU A 53 11.43 1.74 -22.82
C GLU A 53 12.74 0.95 -22.83
N ALA A 54 13.86 1.62 -23.16
CA ALA A 54 15.14 0.95 -23.40
C ALA A 54 15.72 0.37 -22.11
N GLU A 55 15.58 1.09 -21.00
CA GLU A 55 16.06 0.74 -19.67
C GLU A 55 15.39 -0.55 -19.16
N ALA A 56 14.15 -0.81 -19.58
CA ALA A 56 13.38 -1.98 -19.16
C ALA A 56 13.79 -3.27 -19.89
N LYS A 57 14.50 -3.16 -21.03
CA LYS A 57 14.99 -4.30 -21.82
C LYS A 57 16.19 -5.00 -21.18
N GLY A 58 16.84 -4.36 -20.21
CA GLY A 58 17.92 -4.97 -19.43
C GLY A 58 17.45 -6.02 -18.42
N TRP A 59 16.15 -6.09 -18.15
CA TRP A 59 15.53 -7.04 -17.23
C TRP A 59 14.91 -8.22 -17.99
N PRO A 60 14.77 -9.40 -17.34
CA PRO A 60 13.98 -10.48 -17.91
C PRO A 60 12.55 -10.02 -18.20
N ASP A 61 11.85 -10.73 -19.09
CA ASP A 61 10.44 -10.43 -19.38
C ASP A 61 9.58 -10.62 -18.12
N LEU A 62 9.01 -9.52 -17.63
CA LEU A 62 8.17 -9.48 -16.44
C LEU A 62 6.69 -9.27 -16.78
N THR A 63 6.34 -9.18 -18.07
CA THR A 63 4.96 -8.94 -18.51
C THR A 63 4.00 -10.08 -18.17
N VAL A 64 4.52 -11.30 -17.97
CA VAL A 64 3.78 -12.50 -17.57
C VAL A 64 4.11 -12.87 -16.11
N ARG A 65 5.31 -13.40 -15.85
CA ARG A 65 5.70 -13.93 -14.52
C ARG A 65 5.69 -12.85 -13.43
N GLY A 66 6.13 -11.63 -13.75
CA GLY A 66 6.09 -10.49 -12.83
C GLY A 66 4.66 -10.05 -12.48
N ARG A 67 3.74 -10.12 -13.45
CA ARG A 67 2.31 -9.85 -13.24
C ARG A 67 1.66 -10.90 -12.36
N GLU A 68 1.96 -12.17 -12.59
CA GLU A 68 1.46 -13.26 -11.75
C GLU A 68 1.97 -13.13 -10.30
N PHE A 69 3.27 -12.81 -10.15
CA PHE A 69 3.84 -12.53 -8.84
C PHE A 69 3.11 -11.39 -8.14
N PHE A 70 2.84 -10.28 -8.84
CA PHE A 70 2.11 -9.14 -8.29
C PHE A 70 0.73 -9.55 -7.76
N VAL A 71 -0.05 -10.30 -8.54
CA VAL A 71 -1.40 -10.74 -8.12
C VAL A 71 -1.32 -11.65 -6.89
N ARG A 72 -0.42 -12.63 -6.89
CA ARG A 72 -0.24 -13.56 -5.76
C ARG A 72 0.25 -12.85 -4.50
N ALA A 73 1.19 -11.92 -4.65
CA ALA A 73 1.73 -11.10 -3.57
C ALA A 73 0.63 -10.25 -2.91
N LEU A 74 -0.21 -9.57 -3.70
CA LEU A 74 -1.29 -8.76 -3.14
C LEU A 74 -2.35 -9.61 -2.44
N ALA A 75 -2.68 -10.80 -2.98
CA ALA A 75 -3.58 -11.73 -2.31
C ALA A 75 -3.02 -12.20 -0.95
N GLN A 76 -1.74 -12.60 -0.92
CA GLN A 76 -1.06 -12.97 0.32
C GLN A 76 -1.05 -11.82 1.35
N LEU A 77 -0.83 -10.58 0.90
CA LEU A 77 -0.89 -9.42 1.79
C LEU A 77 -2.30 -9.21 2.37
N MET A 78 -3.36 -9.44 1.60
CA MET A 78 -4.73 -9.39 2.13
C MET A 78 -4.93 -10.44 3.22
N ASP A 79 -4.53 -11.68 2.94
CA ASP A 79 -4.71 -12.82 3.87
C ASP A 79 -3.92 -12.62 5.18
N GLU A 80 -2.68 -12.15 5.10
CA GLU A 80 -1.81 -12.01 6.27
C GLU A 80 -2.08 -10.76 7.11
N THR A 81 -2.62 -9.70 6.49
CA THR A 81 -2.81 -8.40 7.17
C THR A 81 -4.27 -8.10 7.48
N GLY A 82 -5.22 -8.87 6.94
CA GLY A 82 -6.65 -8.60 7.02
C GLY A 82 -7.10 -7.34 6.28
N ARG A 83 -6.22 -6.73 5.48
CA ARG A 83 -6.54 -5.54 4.68
C ARG A 83 -7.37 -5.93 3.47
N ASP A 84 -8.34 -5.09 3.13
CA ASP A 84 -9.12 -5.28 1.93
C ASP A 84 -8.34 -4.93 0.65
N ARG A 85 -8.97 -5.21 -0.50
CA ARG A 85 -8.39 -4.94 -1.81
C ARG A 85 -8.06 -3.46 -2.03
N VAL A 86 -8.88 -2.55 -1.51
CA VAL A 86 -8.69 -1.11 -1.71
C VAL A 86 -7.45 -0.64 -0.95
N ALA A 87 -7.30 -1.08 0.29
CA ALA A 87 -6.15 -0.79 1.14
C ALA A 87 -4.85 -1.36 0.56
N ILE A 88 -4.86 -2.63 0.09
CA ILE A 88 -3.67 -3.23 -0.54
C ILE A 88 -3.32 -2.56 -1.87
N ALA A 89 -4.31 -2.19 -2.68
CA ALA A 89 -4.06 -1.45 -3.92
C ALA A 89 -3.46 -0.06 -3.65
N ALA A 90 -3.93 0.64 -2.62
CA ALA A 90 -3.36 1.93 -2.20
C ALA A 90 -1.89 1.78 -1.77
N LEU A 91 -1.56 0.75 -1.00
CA LEU A 91 -0.19 0.43 -0.61
C LEU A 91 0.70 0.14 -1.82
N ALA A 92 0.23 -0.68 -2.77
CA ALA A 92 0.98 -1.00 -3.99
C ALA A 92 1.25 0.24 -4.84
N ASN A 93 0.23 1.09 -5.01
CA ASN A 93 0.37 2.36 -5.75
C ASN A 93 1.33 3.32 -5.07
N SER A 94 1.30 3.40 -3.73
CA SER A 94 2.22 4.25 -2.96
C SER A 94 3.67 3.77 -3.09
N GLU A 95 3.90 2.45 -2.94
CA GLU A 95 5.24 1.87 -3.09
C GLU A 95 5.76 2.04 -4.53
N ALA A 96 4.93 1.83 -5.55
CA ALA A 96 5.32 2.05 -6.94
C ALA A 96 5.70 3.51 -7.22
N GLN A 97 4.95 4.48 -6.69
CA GLN A 97 5.28 5.89 -6.79
C GLN A 97 6.61 6.22 -6.08
N ALA A 98 6.81 5.69 -4.88
CA ALA A 98 8.05 5.90 -4.12
C ALA A 98 9.27 5.33 -4.85
N LEU A 99 9.16 4.14 -5.44
CA LEU A 99 10.22 3.52 -6.24
C LEU A 99 10.51 4.31 -7.52
N ALA A 100 9.48 4.80 -8.20
CA ALA A 100 9.65 5.64 -9.38
C ALA A 100 10.32 6.98 -9.05
N ALA A 101 9.91 7.63 -7.96
CA ALA A 101 10.46 8.92 -7.53
C ALA A 101 11.92 8.82 -7.05
N SER A 102 12.28 7.71 -6.39
CA SER A 102 13.65 7.49 -5.90
C SER A 102 14.60 6.98 -6.98
N GLY A 103 14.09 6.34 -8.05
CA GLY A 103 14.92 5.67 -9.04
C GLY A 103 15.54 4.36 -8.52
N ASP A 104 14.97 3.78 -7.47
CA ASP A 104 15.56 2.67 -6.73
C ASP A 104 15.35 1.30 -7.38
N VAL A 105 14.50 1.20 -8.40
CA VAL A 105 14.16 -0.04 -9.09
C VAL A 105 15.41 -0.86 -9.47
N PRO A 106 16.47 -0.31 -10.10
CA PRO A 106 17.64 -1.10 -10.46
C PRO A 106 18.41 -1.65 -9.27
N ARG A 107 18.36 -0.96 -8.11
CA ARG A 107 19.06 -1.37 -6.89
C ARG A 107 18.41 -2.59 -6.24
N ILE A 108 17.08 -2.63 -6.23
CA ILE A 108 16.31 -3.69 -5.55
C ILE A 108 16.04 -4.90 -6.45
N MET A 109 16.09 -4.72 -7.77
CA MET A 109 15.67 -5.73 -8.73
C MET A 109 16.42 -7.06 -8.60
N PRO A 110 17.76 -7.12 -8.39
CA PRO A 110 18.45 -8.40 -8.25
C PRO A 110 17.88 -9.27 -7.12
N SER A 111 17.61 -8.68 -5.96
CA SER A 111 17.00 -9.39 -4.83
C SER A 111 15.55 -9.78 -5.11
N CYS A 112 14.80 -8.94 -5.82
CA CYS A 112 13.43 -9.26 -6.20
C CYS A 112 13.36 -10.43 -7.17
N LEU A 113 14.27 -10.53 -8.13
CA LEU A 113 14.32 -11.66 -9.07
C LEU A 113 14.58 -12.99 -8.36
N LEU A 114 15.42 -13.02 -7.32
CA LEU A 114 15.58 -14.22 -6.47
C LEU A 114 14.25 -14.62 -5.79
N MET A 115 13.47 -13.63 -5.34
CA MET A 115 12.15 -13.87 -4.75
C MET A 115 11.13 -14.39 -5.79
N LEU A 116 11.19 -13.89 -7.03
CA LEU A 116 10.37 -14.38 -8.13
C LEU A 116 10.68 -15.85 -8.45
N GLU A 117 11.96 -16.22 -8.48
CA GLU A 117 12.39 -17.61 -8.67
C GLU A 117 11.93 -18.52 -7.53
N ALA A 118 12.04 -18.05 -6.28
CA ALA A 118 11.56 -18.78 -5.11
C ALA A 118 10.03 -18.98 -5.11
N ALA A 119 9.27 -18.07 -5.71
CA ALA A 119 7.82 -18.19 -5.89
C ALA A 119 7.40 -19.28 -6.90
N LYS A 120 8.37 -19.89 -7.60
CA LYS A 120 8.21 -20.94 -8.62
C LYS A 120 7.27 -20.54 -9.76
N LEU A 121 7.36 -19.27 -10.16
CA LEU A 121 6.69 -18.71 -11.34
C LEU A 121 7.60 -18.77 -12.54
#